data_AF-A0AAV1A9T6-F1
#
_entry.id   AF-A0AAV1A9T6-F1
#
_cell.length_a   1.000
_cell.length_b   1.000
_cell.length_c   1.000
_cell.angle_alpha   90.00
_cell.angle_beta   90.00
_cell.angle_gamma   90.00
#
_symmetry.space_group_name_H-M   'P 1'
#
loop_
_entity.id
_entity.type
_entity.pdbx_description
1 polymer ?
#
loop_
_entity_poly.entity_id
_entity_poly.type
_entity_poly.pdbx_seq_one_letter_code
_entity_poly.pdbx_strand_id
1 'polypeptide(L)'
;MCGLLKECLLQRYFSKELRCSIEGSESEVILTCRRLLDERQSLNVMRFLQAVNARRDLSEGLKNLQCKTLIFAGESSPFHAESIHMSTKMDSKICALVEVEACGSLVTEEHPNSMIVPIECFLMGFGFHRQPHFASSSSNGSSPASPSNHSIMSPELLSQESLGIKLKPIRTRVHVET
;
A
#
# COMPACT_ATOMS: atom_id res chain seq x y z
N MET A 1 -4.63 25.20 2.80
CA MET A 1 -4.45 25.01 1.32
C MET A 1 -5.73 25.40 0.57
N CYS A 2 -5.66 25.86 -0.69
CA CYS A 2 -6.88 26.19 -1.48
C CYS A 2 -7.80 24.96 -1.61
N GLY A 3 -9.12 25.17 -1.45
CA GLY A 3 -10.12 24.09 -1.50
C GLY A 3 -10.08 23.28 -2.79
N LEU A 4 -9.91 23.95 -3.94
CA LEU A 4 -9.85 23.29 -5.25
C LEU A 4 -8.70 22.27 -5.36
N LEU A 5 -7.53 22.58 -4.79
CA LEU A 5 -6.38 21.67 -4.80
C LEU A 5 -6.65 20.43 -3.93
N LYS A 6 -7.34 20.60 -2.80
CA LYS A 6 -7.77 19.46 -1.97
C LYS A 6 -8.74 18.57 -2.73
N GLU A 7 -9.77 19.15 -3.36
CA GLU A 7 -10.75 18.37 -4.13
C GLU A 7 -10.08 17.59 -5.26
N CYS A 8 -9.16 18.21 -6.00
CA CYS A 8 -8.39 17.52 -7.04
C CYS A 8 -7.63 16.30 -6.49
N LEU A 9 -7.00 16.44 -5.31
CA LEU A 9 -6.27 15.33 -4.68
C LEU A 9 -7.23 14.24 -4.20
N LEU A 10 -8.34 14.60 -3.55
CA LEU A 10 -9.33 13.63 -3.09
C LEU A 10 -9.93 12.85 -4.26
N GLN A 11 -10.31 13.53 -5.35
CA GLN A 11 -10.81 12.88 -6.56
C GLN A 11 -9.77 11.98 -7.23
N ARG A 12 -8.49 12.37 -7.17
CA ARG A 12 -7.38 11.58 -7.74
C ARG A 12 -7.17 10.28 -6.98
N TYR A 13 -7.33 10.30 -5.65
CA TYR A 13 -6.89 9.21 -4.79
C TYR A 13 -8.02 8.32 -4.28
N PHE A 14 -9.21 8.85 -4.07
CA PHE A 14 -10.31 8.13 -3.44
C PHE A 14 -11.47 7.83 -4.38
N SER A 15 -12.11 6.67 -4.18
CA SER A 15 -13.34 6.26 -4.86
C SER A 15 -14.46 7.29 -4.69
N LYS A 16 -15.41 7.28 -5.61
CA LYS A 16 -16.55 8.20 -5.54
C LYS A 16 -17.44 7.85 -4.35
N GLU A 17 -17.57 6.57 -4.07
CA GLU A 17 -18.36 5.99 -2.98
C GLU A 17 -17.87 6.50 -1.62
N LEU A 18 -16.55 6.48 -1.39
CA LEU A 18 -15.96 6.97 -0.14
C LEU A 18 -16.09 8.50 0.02
N ARG A 19 -16.07 9.24 -1.11
CA ARG A 19 -16.22 10.70 -1.14
C ARG A 19 -17.67 11.16 -1.02
N CYS A 20 -18.63 10.32 -1.40
CA CYS A 20 -20.05 10.66 -1.46
C CYS A 20 -20.87 9.61 -0.69
N SER A 21 -20.83 9.65 0.64
CA SER A 21 -21.68 8.79 1.46
C SER A 21 -23.17 9.12 1.26
N ILE A 22 -24.02 8.11 1.42
CA ILE A 22 -25.48 8.17 1.25
C ILE A 22 -26.13 9.22 2.18
N GLU A 23 -25.52 9.52 3.33
CA GLU A 23 -26.01 10.49 4.31
C GLU A 23 -25.46 11.92 4.11
N GLY A 24 -24.66 12.15 3.05
CA GLY A 24 -24.01 13.44 2.82
C GLY A 24 -22.86 13.78 3.78
N SER A 25 -22.52 12.87 4.70
CA SER A 25 -21.35 12.95 5.57
C SER A 25 -20.11 12.38 4.87
N GLU A 26 -18.98 13.09 4.89
CA GLU A 26 -17.72 12.55 4.37
C GLU A 26 -17.23 11.40 5.27
N SER A 27 -16.60 10.37 4.68
CA SER A 27 -15.92 9.32 5.43
C SER A 27 -14.83 9.91 6.35
N GLU A 28 -14.61 9.29 7.51
CA GLU A 28 -13.57 9.68 8.47
C GLU A 28 -12.17 9.74 7.83
N VAL A 29 -11.88 8.82 6.89
CA VAL A 29 -10.63 8.80 6.12
C VAL A 29 -10.47 10.07 5.28
N ILE A 30 -11.55 10.52 4.62
CA ILE A 30 -11.58 11.75 3.82
C ILE A 30 -11.38 12.98 4.72
N LEU A 31 -12.08 13.04 5.85
CA LEU A 31 -11.94 14.13 6.83
C LEU A 31 -10.52 14.21 7.37
N THR A 32 -9.91 13.06 7.69
CA THR A 32 -8.53 12.97 8.16
C THR A 32 -7.55 13.43 7.08
N CYS A 33 -7.74 12.97 5.84
CA CYS A 33 -6.94 13.44 4.70
C CYS A 33 -7.05 14.96 4.50
N ARG A 34 -8.24 15.54 4.62
CA ARG A 34 -8.43 17.00 4.52
C ARG A 34 -7.63 17.76 5.58
N ARG A 35 -7.62 17.28 6.83
CA ARG A 35 -6.83 17.86 7.93
C ARG A 35 -5.33 17.75 7.66
N LEU A 36 -4.86 16.58 7.25
CA LEU A 36 -3.44 16.38 6.88
C LEU A 36 -3.01 17.33 5.75
N LEU A 37 -3.89 17.52 4.75
CA LEU A 37 -3.68 18.44 3.63
C LEU A 37 -3.66 19.93 4.06
N ASP A 38 -4.26 20.30 5.19
CA ASP A 38 -4.15 21.66 5.75
C ASP A 38 -2.80 21.95 6.38
N GLU A 39 -2.17 20.93 6.96
CA GLU A 39 -0.84 21.04 7.57
C GLU A 39 0.28 21.13 6.52
N ARG A 40 0.00 20.78 5.25
CA ARG A 40 1.01 20.81 4.18
C ARG A 40 1.20 22.22 3.62
N GLN A 41 2.44 22.51 3.25
CA GLN A 41 2.79 23.72 2.49
C GLN A 41 2.18 23.65 1.08
N SER A 42 1.14 24.46 0.83
CA SER A 42 0.32 24.39 -0.39
C SER A 42 1.12 24.54 -1.68
N LEU A 43 2.12 25.43 -1.69
CA LEU A 43 3.00 25.64 -2.85
C LEU A 43 3.80 24.39 -3.19
N ASN A 44 4.28 23.66 -2.18
CA ASN A 44 5.03 22.42 -2.38
C ASN A 44 4.13 21.29 -2.89
N VAL A 45 2.91 21.19 -2.36
CA VAL A 45 1.90 20.24 -2.85
C VAL A 45 1.55 20.52 -4.31
N MET A 46 1.34 21.79 -4.67
CA MET A 46 1.07 22.18 -6.05
C MET A 46 2.22 21.83 -6.99
N ARG A 47 3.47 22.16 -6.61
CA ARG A 47 4.67 21.82 -7.39
C ARG A 47 4.84 20.30 -7.55
N PHE A 48 4.57 19.54 -6.49
CA PHE A 48 4.57 18.08 -6.55
C PHE A 48 3.55 17.56 -7.56
N LEU A 49 2.30 18.06 -7.51
CA LEU A 49 1.25 17.66 -8.45
C LEU A 49 1.60 18.04 -9.90
N GLN A 50 2.18 19.22 -10.12
CA GLN A 50 2.68 19.65 -11.43
C GLN A 50 3.76 18.70 -11.96
N ALA A 51 4.71 18.29 -11.11
CA ALA A 51 5.75 17.34 -11.50
C ALA A 51 5.17 15.96 -11.86
N VAL A 52 4.20 15.46 -11.09
CA VAL A 52 3.49 14.20 -11.39
C VAL A 52 2.74 14.27 -12.73
N ASN A 53 2.12 15.42 -13.04
CA ASN A 53 1.38 15.60 -14.30
C ASN A 53 2.29 15.78 -15.51
N ALA A 54 3.53 16.26 -15.32
CA ALA A 54 4.55 16.38 -16.36
C ALA A 54 5.42 15.13 -16.53
N ARG A 55 5.05 14.00 -15.91
CA ARG A 55 5.82 12.75 -15.97
C ARG A 55 5.95 12.26 -17.42
N ARG A 56 7.12 11.71 -17.75
CA ARG A 56 7.36 11.07 -19.06
C ARG A 56 6.75 9.67 -19.06
N ASP A 57 6.46 9.18 -20.25
CA ASP A 57 6.04 7.79 -20.45
C ASP A 57 7.17 6.82 -20.06
N LEU A 58 6.82 5.80 -19.30
CA LEU A 58 7.72 4.76 -18.81
C LEU A 58 7.52 3.43 -19.54
N SER A 59 6.57 3.33 -20.47
CA SER A 59 6.14 2.07 -21.12
C SER A 59 7.29 1.23 -21.66
N GLU A 60 8.26 1.86 -22.34
CA GLU A 60 9.46 1.15 -22.84
C GLU A 60 10.43 0.73 -21.72
N GLY A 61 10.53 1.52 -20.65
CA GLY A 61 11.33 1.19 -19.48
C GLY A 61 10.77 -0.01 -18.71
N LEU A 62 9.44 -0.14 -18.64
CA LEU A 62 8.76 -1.22 -17.91
C LEU A 62 9.04 -2.61 -18.51
N LYS A 63 9.27 -2.69 -19.83
CA LYS A 63 9.68 -3.95 -20.50
C LYS A 63 11.04 -4.46 -20.03
N ASN A 64 11.88 -3.57 -19.52
CA ASN A 64 13.23 -3.89 -19.04
C ASN A 64 13.29 -4.10 -17.52
N LEU A 65 12.17 -3.97 -16.81
CA LEU A 65 12.12 -4.18 -15.37
C LEU A 65 12.32 -5.67 -15.08
N GLN A 66 13.32 -6.02 -14.26
CA GLN A 66 13.67 -7.43 -13.97
C GLN A 66 13.23 -7.91 -12.59
N CYS A 67 12.81 -7.00 -11.70
CA CYS A 67 12.36 -7.40 -10.37
C CYS A 67 10.92 -7.91 -10.41
N LYS A 68 10.60 -8.91 -9.56
CA LYS A 68 9.21 -9.31 -9.38
C LYS A 68 8.43 -8.10 -8.87
N THR A 69 7.24 -7.90 -9.43
CA THR A 69 6.41 -6.72 -9.21
C THR A 69 5.00 -7.17 -8.88
N LEU A 70 4.44 -6.63 -7.80
CA LEU A 70 3.04 -6.81 -7.42
C LEU A 70 2.36 -5.45 -7.56
N ILE A 71 1.34 -5.38 -8.42
CA ILE A 71 0.55 -4.17 -8.68
C ILE A 71 -0.81 -4.35 -8.01
N PHE A 72 -1.20 -3.37 -7.19
CA PHE A 72 -2.58 -3.23 -6.71
C PHE A 72 -3.25 -2.10 -7.48
N ALA A 73 -4.41 -2.38 -8.06
CA ALA A 73 -5.22 -1.39 -8.78
C ALA A 73 -6.64 -1.39 -8.22
N GLY A 74 -7.11 -0.26 -7.73
CA GLY A 74 -8.52 -0.14 -7.37
C GLY A 74 -9.39 -0.02 -8.62
N GLU A 75 -10.48 -0.77 -8.66
CA GLU A 75 -11.44 -0.80 -9.77
C GLU A 75 -12.05 0.59 -10.05
N SER A 76 -12.35 1.35 -8.99
CA SER A 76 -12.91 2.71 -9.09
C SER A 76 -11.84 3.79 -9.22
N SER A 77 -10.56 3.42 -9.39
CA SER A 77 -9.48 4.39 -9.58
C SER A 77 -9.60 5.08 -10.96
N PRO A 78 -9.38 6.40 -11.05
CA PRO A 78 -9.24 7.06 -12.35
C PRO A 78 -8.02 6.58 -13.15
N PHE A 79 -7.13 5.78 -12.55
CA PHE A 79 -5.94 5.20 -13.18
C PHE A 79 -6.04 3.68 -13.38
N HIS A 80 -7.24 3.11 -13.25
CA HIS A 80 -7.45 1.66 -13.41
C HIS A 80 -6.97 1.19 -14.79
N ALA A 81 -7.45 1.83 -15.87
CA ALA A 81 -7.06 1.49 -17.23
C ALA A 81 -5.54 1.62 -17.47
N GLU A 82 -4.89 2.65 -16.95
CA GLU A 82 -3.42 2.78 -17.03
C GLU A 82 -2.70 1.70 -16.22
N SER A 83 -3.26 1.24 -15.10
CA SER A 83 -2.68 0.16 -14.28
C SER A 83 -2.74 -1.19 -15.00
N ILE A 84 -3.86 -1.47 -15.67
CA ILE A 84 -3.97 -2.63 -16.58
C ILE A 84 -2.97 -2.49 -17.73
N HIS A 85 -2.90 -1.32 -18.37
CA HIS A 85 -1.95 -1.08 -19.45
C HIS A 85 -0.51 -1.32 -19.00
N MET A 86 -0.12 -0.79 -17.84
CA MET A 86 1.20 -0.96 -17.25
C MET A 86 1.55 -2.44 -17.03
N SER A 87 0.61 -3.24 -16.52
CA SER A 87 0.84 -4.68 -16.33
C SER A 87 1.09 -5.41 -17.65
N THR A 88 0.43 -5.01 -18.75
CA THR A 88 0.68 -5.58 -20.09
C THR A 88 2.04 -5.20 -20.69
N LYS A 89 2.71 -4.16 -20.18
CA LYS A 89 4.05 -3.76 -20.62
C LYS A 89 5.17 -4.48 -19.87
N MET A 90 4.86 -5.11 -18.74
CA MET A 90 5.80 -5.90 -17.96
C MET A 90 5.80 -7.36 -18.41
N ASP A 91 6.86 -8.11 -18.07
CA ASP A 91 6.87 -9.56 -18.26
C ASP A 91 5.89 -10.21 -17.26
N SER A 92 4.91 -10.94 -17.80
CA SER A 92 3.86 -11.62 -17.04
C SER A 92 4.39 -12.71 -16.09
N LYS A 93 5.63 -13.17 -16.26
CA LYS A 93 6.27 -14.14 -15.36
C LYS A 93 6.74 -13.51 -14.04
N ILE A 94 6.98 -12.20 -14.04
CA ILE A 94 7.51 -11.46 -12.89
C ILE A 94 6.51 -10.44 -12.36
N CYS A 95 5.46 -10.10 -13.12
CA CYS A 95 4.42 -9.17 -12.73
C CYS A 95 3.14 -9.91 -12.32
N ALA A 96 2.61 -9.58 -11.14
CA ALA A 96 1.27 -9.95 -10.70
C ALA A 96 0.42 -8.70 -10.52
N LEU A 97 -0.85 -8.76 -10.93
CA LEU A 97 -1.83 -7.69 -10.79
C LEU A 97 -2.98 -8.16 -9.90
N VAL A 98 -3.34 -7.33 -8.93
CA VAL A 98 -4.50 -7.53 -8.05
C VAL A 98 -5.43 -6.33 -8.24
N GLU A 99 -6.60 -6.61 -8.78
CA GLU A 99 -7.68 -5.64 -8.88
C GLU A 99 -8.52 -5.69 -7.60
N VAL A 100 -8.76 -4.53 -6.99
CA VAL A 100 -9.52 -4.40 -5.75
C VAL A 100 -10.84 -3.73 -6.06
N GLU A 101 -11.93 -4.49 -5.94
CA GLU A 101 -13.29 -4.04 -6.20
C GLU A 101 -13.69 -2.88 -5.29
N ALA A 102 -14.55 -1.99 -5.81
CA ALA A 102 -15.09 -0.84 -5.07
C ALA A 102 -14.02 -0.01 -4.32
N CYS A 103 -12.86 0.19 -4.94
CA CYS A 103 -11.70 0.86 -4.35
C CYS A 103 -11.15 1.94 -5.28
N GLY A 104 -10.77 3.10 -4.73
CA GLY A 104 -10.04 4.14 -5.42
C GLY A 104 -8.55 3.81 -5.62
N SER A 105 -7.73 4.84 -5.84
CA SER A 105 -6.29 4.66 -6.08
C SER A 105 -5.53 4.24 -4.81
N LEU A 106 -6.02 4.60 -3.61
CA LEU A 106 -5.37 4.29 -2.34
C LEU A 106 -5.94 3.03 -1.69
N VAL A 107 -5.59 1.86 -2.22
CA VAL A 107 -5.94 0.56 -1.64
C VAL A 107 -5.48 0.45 -0.18
N THR A 108 -4.35 1.06 0.17
CA THR A 108 -3.81 1.08 1.55
C THR A 108 -4.75 1.76 2.55
N GLU A 109 -5.54 2.74 2.10
CA GLU A 109 -6.45 3.51 2.96
C GLU A 109 -7.89 2.98 2.87
N GLU A 110 -8.33 2.57 1.68
CA GLU A 110 -9.70 2.11 1.46
C GLU A 110 -9.90 0.63 1.83
N HIS A 111 -8.97 -0.23 1.45
CA HIS A 111 -9.09 -1.70 1.59
C HIS A 111 -7.75 -2.36 1.98
N PRO A 112 -7.13 -1.99 3.13
CA PRO A 112 -5.83 -2.51 3.53
C PRO A 112 -5.80 -4.04 3.67
N ASN A 113 -6.92 -4.64 4.09
CA ASN A 113 -7.02 -6.09 4.29
C ASN A 113 -6.89 -6.88 2.97
N SER A 114 -7.33 -6.30 1.84
CA SER A 114 -7.21 -6.92 0.52
C SER A 114 -5.76 -7.08 0.06
N MET A 115 -4.81 -6.38 0.71
CA MET A 115 -3.38 -6.45 0.39
C MET A 115 -2.64 -7.55 1.14
N ILE A 116 -3.17 -8.02 2.28
CA ILE A 116 -2.42 -8.90 3.20
C ILE A 116 -2.05 -10.21 2.53
N VAL A 117 -3.04 -10.96 2.03
CA VAL A 117 -2.82 -12.28 1.42
C VAL A 117 -1.95 -12.18 0.16
N PRO A 118 -2.19 -11.24 -0.79
CA PRO A 118 -1.31 -11.13 -1.94
C PRO A 118 0.13 -10.73 -1.59
N ILE A 119 0.36 -9.87 -0.58
CA ILE A 119 1.70 -9.54 -0.10
C ILE A 119 2.37 -10.77 0.51
N GLU A 120 1.66 -11.53 1.33
CA GLU A 120 2.17 -12.77 1.92
C GLU A 120 2.61 -13.75 0.83
N CYS A 121 1.74 -14.04 -0.13
CA CYS A 121 2.05 -14.94 -1.26
C CYS A 121 3.23 -14.42 -2.09
N PHE A 122 3.31 -13.11 -2.32
CA PHE A 122 4.42 -12.50 -3.04
C PHE A 122 5.75 -12.68 -2.29
N LEU A 123 5.77 -12.46 -0.98
CA LEU A 123 6.94 -12.66 -0.12
C LEU A 123 7.33 -14.14 0.02
N MET A 124 6.36 -15.06 0.08
CA MET A 124 6.61 -16.50 0.01
C MET A 124 7.31 -16.88 -1.30
N GLY A 125 6.94 -16.25 -2.41
CA GLY A 125 7.60 -16.41 -3.71
C GLY A 125 9.07 -15.97 -3.75
N PHE A 126 9.54 -15.22 -2.75
CA PHE A 126 10.95 -14.89 -2.52
C PHE A 126 11.62 -15.74 -1.43
N GLY A 127 10.86 -16.57 -0.72
CA GLY A 127 11.35 -17.33 0.43
C GLY A 127 11.50 -16.49 1.71
N PHE A 128 10.98 -15.26 1.76
CA PHE A 128 11.03 -14.41 2.95
C PHE A 128 10.00 -14.82 4.00
N HIS A 129 8.86 -15.35 3.57
CA HIS A 129 7.85 -15.90 4.46
C HIS A 129 7.90 -17.44 4.37
N ARG A 130 8.40 -18.07 5.44
CA ARG A 130 8.30 -19.52 5.63
C ARG A 130 7.08 -19.74 6.50
N GLN A 131 6.09 -20.48 5.99
CA GLN A 131 4.99 -20.99 6.80
C GLN A 131 5.59 -21.53 8.11
N PRO A 132 5.10 -21.11 9.29
CA PRO A 132 5.45 -21.81 10.52
C PRO A 132 5.13 -23.27 10.26
N HIS A 133 6.12 -24.14 10.40
CA HIS A 133 5.88 -25.57 10.40
C HIS A 133 4.93 -25.82 11.57
N PHE A 134 3.62 -25.89 11.30
CA PHE A 134 2.74 -26.65 12.15
C PHE A 134 3.34 -28.04 12.09
N ALA A 135 4.04 -28.41 13.16
CA ALA A 135 4.56 -29.75 13.33
C ALA A 135 3.43 -30.69 12.90
N SER A 136 3.69 -31.47 11.85
CA SER A 136 2.88 -32.61 11.51
C SER A 136 2.83 -33.46 12.77
N SER A 137 1.75 -33.30 13.55
CA SER A 137 1.48 -34.06 14.74
C SER A 137 1.08 -35.47 14.29
N SER A 138 2.09 -36.27 13.94
CA SER A 138 1.99 -37.72 14.01
C SER A 138 2.09 -38.14 15.47
N SER A 139 1.05 -37.88 16.25
CA SER A 139 0.75 -38.67 17.46
C SER A 139 -0.65 -38.33 17.96
N ASN A 140 -1.51 -39.34 17.91
CA ASN A 140 -2.83 -39.43 18.50
C ASN A 140 -3.04 -38.58 19.76
N GLY A 141 -4.06 -37.72 19.76
CA GLY A 141 -4.54 -37.02 20.94
C GLY A 141 -5.68 -36.06 20.60
N SER A 142 -6.89 -36.41 21.04
CA SER A 142 -8.16 -35.70 20.87
C SER A 142 -8.23 -34.31 21.54
N SER A 143 -8.66 -33.30 20.77
CA SER A 143 -9.42 -32.01 20.97
C SER A 143 -9.63 -31.40 22.39
N PRO A 144 -10.06 -30.11 22.59
CA PRO A 144 -10.67 -29.13 21.65
C PRO A 144 -10.25 -27.63 21.81
N ALA A 145 -10.72 -26.77 20.91
CA ALA A 145 -10.86 -25.29 21.01
C ALA A 145 -9.60 -24.43 21.33
N SER A 146 -9.09 -23.72 20.32
CA SER A 146 -8.22 -22.56 20.53
C SER A 146 -8.61 -21.48 19.50
N PRO A 147 -8.84 -20.23 19.93
CA PRO A 147 -9.24 -19.16 19.02
C PRO A 147 -8.09 -18.84 18.07
N SER A 148 -8.43 -18.41 16.86
CA SER A 148 -7.53 -17.99 15.78
C SER A 148 -6.31 -17.23 16.31
N ASN A 149 -5.17 -17.91 16.39
CA ASN A 149 -3.90 -17.30 16.75
C ASN A 149 -3.50 -16.34 15.64
N HIS A 150 -3.71 -15.05 15.87
CA HIS A 150 -3.06 -13.97 15.14
C HIS A 150 -1.56 -14.24 15.16
N SER A 151 -0.96 -14.43 13.99
CA SER A 151 0.50 -14.43 13.85
C SER A 151 0.98 -13.00 14.09
N ILE A 152 1.11 -12.64 15.36
CA ILE A 152 1.85 -11.46 15.78
C ILE A 152 3.31 -11.84 15.54
N MET A 153 3.88 -11.38 14.43
CA MET A 153 5.33 -11.35 14.31
C MET A 153 5.86 -10.60 15.54
N SER A 154 6.67 -11.28 16.33
CA SER A 154 7.19 -10.69 17.55
C SER A 154 8.05 -9.47 17.17
N PRO A 155 7.92 -8.31 17.85
CA PRO A 155 8.62 -7.07 17.49
C PRO A 155 10.14 -7.24 17.37
N GLU A 156 10.70 -8.23 18.05
CA GLU A 156 12.12 -8.56 18.05
C GLU A 156 12.62 -9.09 16.70
N LEU A 157 11.75 -9.66 15.85
CA LEU A 157 12.09 -10.10 14.49
C LEU A 157 12.22 -8.94 13.48
N LEU A 158 11.83 -7.74 13.86
CA LEU A 158 12.04 -6.51 13.10
C LEU A 158 13.23 -5.69 13.64
N SER A 159 13.92 -6.19 14.66
CA SER A 159 15.13 -5.56 15.16
C SER A 159 16.25 -5.62 14.11
N GLN A 160 17.10 -4.59 14.10
CA GLN A 160 18.25 -4.52 13.19
C GLN A 160 19.19 -5.73 13.35
N GLU A 161 19.26 -6.30 14.57
CA GLU A 161 20.10 -7.44 14.89
C GLU A 161 19.57 -8.76 14.33
N SER A 162 18.25 -8.98 14.31
CA SER A 162 17.64 -10.20 13.78
C SER A 162 17.58 -10.24 12.24
N LEU A 163 17.55 -9.08 11.59
CA LEU A 163 17.59 -8.98 10.13
C LEU A 163 19.00 -9.13 9.54
N GLY A 164 20.05 -9.13 10.37
CA GLY A 164 21.45 -9.24 9.89
C GLY A 164 21.95 -8.01 9.11
N ILE A 165 21.21 -6.90 9.15
CA ILE A 165 21.52 -5.67 8.40
C ILE A 165 22.16 -4.65 9.33
N LYS A 166 23.48 -4.41 9.19
CA LYS A 166 24.16 -3.30 9.87
C LYS A 166 23.81 -1.96 9.21
N LEU A 167 22.66 -1.39 9.58
CA LEU A 167 22.31 -0.02 9.20
C LEU A 167 23.08 0.97 10.08
N LYS A 168 23.78 1.93 9.48
CA LYS A 168 24.39 3.03 10.24
C LYS A 168 23.27 3.87 10.88
N PRO A 169 23.36 4.24 12.16
CA PRO A 169 22.36 5.09 12.81
C PRO A 169 22.20 6.41 12.05
N ILE A 170 20.97 6.72 11.65
CA ILE A 170 20.64 8.05 11.11
C ILE A 170 20.62 8.99 12.31
N ARG A 171 21.59 9.92 12.37
CA ARG A 171 21.60 11.00 13.38
C ARG A 171 20.47 11.98 13.07
N THR A 172 19.30 11.75 13.64
CA THR A 172 18.26 12.79 13.75
C THR A 172 18.64 13.70 14.92
N ARG A 173 19.12 14.92 14.60
CA ARG A 173 19.24 16.00 15.60
C ARG A 173 17.83 16.52 15.87
N VAL A 174 17.28 16.22 17.04
CA VAL A 174 16.08 16.89 17.55
C VAL A 174 16.54 18.27 18.04
N HIS A 175 16.07 19.34 17.39
CA HIS A 175 16.18 20.67 17.97
C HIS A 175 15.15 20.75 19.10
N VAL A 176 15.62 20.81 20.34
CA VAL A 176 14.82 21.22 21.48
C VAL A 176 14.79 22.74 21.44
N GLU A 177 13.63 23.32 21.09
CA GLU A 177 13.36 24.72 21.38
C GLU A 177 13.02 24.82 22.87
N THR A 178 13.67 25.81 23.51
CA THR A 178 13.77 26.09 24.95
C THR A 178 12.46 26.21 25.71
#